data_AF-A0A2E2VBY5-F1
#
_entry.id   AF-A0A2E2VBY5-F1
#
_cell.length_a   1.000
_cell.length_b   1.000
_cell.length_c   1.000
_cell.angle_alpha   90.00
_cell.angle_beta   90.00
_cell.angle_gamma   90.00
#
_symmetry.space_group_name_H-M   'P 1'
#
loop_
_entity.id
_entity.type
_entity.pdbx_description
1 polymer ?
#
loop_
_entity_poly.entity_id
_entity_poly.type
_entity_poly.pdbx_seq_one_letter_code
_entity_poly.pdbx_strand_id
1 'polypeptide(L)'
;MHNFKQKIIPNSSTTLEVQLLSDIKNINVDDFLKSYKISNMWKGKFFIKRIIKKIFKYQLITNINWNNNFWQLITINLISTNLQLDTDDITLQLKNKITKKRFNDIEKYKKILIKKDMGSPLYITGKALNIIGGNAKNNEIFILDGSRRIIASALSNLNPNILLIDSLDRAIE
;
A
#
# COMPACT_ATOMS: atom_id res chain seq x y z
N MET A 1 16.45 2.86 -3.54
CA MET A 1 14.99 2.63 -3.67
C MET A 1 14.78 1.20 -4.16
N HIS A 2 13.76 0.50 -3.67
CA HIS A 2 13.61 -0.96 -3.83
C HIS A 2 12.33 -1.31 -4.61
N ASN A 3 12.41 -2.28 -5.53
CA ASN A 3 11.25 -2.82 -6.23
C ASN A 3 10.58 -3.88 -5.36
N PHE A 4 9.26 -4.00 -5.45
CA PHE A 4 8.55 -5.05 -4.74
C PHE A 4 7.44 -5.67 -5.58
N LYS A 5 7.11 -6.92 -5.27
CA LYS A 5 6.02 -7.66 -5.92
C LYS A 5 4.77 -7.62 -5.05
N GLN A 6 3.72 -6.97 -5.53
CA GLN A 6 2.41 -6.93 -4.89
C GLN A 6 1.55 -8.09 -5.39
N LYS A 7 1.13 -8.99 -4.50
CA LYS A 7 0.10 -9.99 -4.85
C LYS A 7 -1.22 -9.28 -5.17
N ILE A 8 -1.79 -9.54 -6.35
CA ILE A 8 -3.03 -8.91 -6.81
C ILE A 8 -4.25 -9.84 -6.74
N ILE A 9 -4.01 -11.15 -6.78
CA ILE A 9 -5.03 -12.19 -6.65
C ILE A 9 -4.69 -13.06 -5.42
N PRO A 10 -5.64 -13.23 -4.46
CA PRO A 10 -5.44 -14.11 -3.31
C PRO A 10 -5.11 -15.54 -3.77
N ASN A 11 -4.16 -16.19 -3.07
CA ASN A 11 -3.76 -17.58 -3.32
C ASN A 11 -3.28 -17.87 -4.75
N SER A 12 -2.66 -16.89 -5.41
CA SER A 12 -2.03 -17.09 -6.72
C SER A 12 -0.59 -16.56 -6.72
N SER A 13 0.20 -17.01 -7.70
CA SER A 13 1.50 -16.44 -8.03
C SER A 13 1.41 -15.12 -8.79
N THR A 14 0.20 -14.69 -9.20
CA THR A 14 0.02 -13.46 -9.98
C THR A 14 0.38 -12.24 -9.14
N THR A 15 1.45 -11.58 -9.54
CA THR A 15 1.96 -10.37 -8.90
C THR A 15 1.99 -9.19 -9.86
N LEU A 16 1.91 -8.00 -9.28
CA LEU A 16 2.22 -6.74 -9.92
C LEU A 16 3.60 -6.32 -9.44
N GLU A 17 4.53 -6.09 -10.35
CA GLU A 17 5.81 -5.48 -10.01
C GLU A 17 5.62 -3.97 -9.87
N VAL A 18 6.08 -3.44 -8.73
CA VAL A 18 6.03 -2.03 -8.39
C VAL A 18 7.46 -1.55 -8.24
N GLN A 19 7.92 -0.78 -9.22
CA GLN A 19 9.21 -0.12 -9.20
C GLN A 19 9.07 1.24 -8.52
N LEU A 20 9.87 1.50 -7.50
CA LEU A 20 9.95 2.81 -6.84
C LEU A 20 11.01 3.66 -7.55
N LEU A 21 10.61 4.78 -8.15
CA LEU A 21 11.50 5.59 -9.01
C LEU A 21 12.20 6.73 -8.25
N SER A 22 11.44 7.68 -7.70
CA SER A 22 11.97 8.81 -6.93
C SER A 22 10.99 9.27 -5.84
N ASP A 23 11.56 9.81 -4.76
CA ASP A 23 10.80 10.54 -3.75
C ASP A 23 10.37 11.89 -4.32
N ILE A 24 9.06 12.12 -4.35
CA ILE A 24 8.48 13.38 -4.83
C ILE A 24 8.40 14.38 -3.69
N LYS A 25 7.96 13.92 -2.52
CA LYS A 25 7.67 14.80 -1.38
C LYS A 25 7.67 14.01 -0.08
N ASN A 26 8.31 14.58 0.95
CA ASN A 26 8.06 14.18 2.33
C ASN A 26 6.78 14.86 2.86
N ILE A 27 5.90 14.08 3.48
CA ILE A 27 4.61 14.53 3.99
C ILE A 27 4.70 14.63 5.51
N ASN A 28 4.25 15.76 6.05
CA ASN A 28 4.12 15.93 7.48
C ASN A 28 3.21 14.83 8.07
N VAL A 29 3.74 14.08 9.03
CA VAL A 29 3.07 12.91 9.60
C VAL A 29 1.76 13.30 10.30
N ASP A 30 1.74 14.40 11.06
CA ASP A 30 0.55 14.82 11.81
C ASP A 30 -0.58 15.26 10.87
N ASP A 31 -0.26 16.01 9.82
CA ASP A 31 -1.23 16.41 8.80
C ASP A 31 -1.78 15.20 8.06
N PHE A 32 -0.91 14.25 7.69
CA PHE A 32 -1.32 13.00 7.08
C PHE A 32 -2.28 12.21 7.98
N LEU A 33 -1.93 12.03 9.26
CA LEU A 33 -2.73 11.27 10.21
C LEU A 33 -4.08 11.95 10.53
N LYS A 34 -4.23 13.25 10.31
CA LYS A 34 -5.50 13.97 10.42
C LYS A 34 -6.35 13.87 9.15
N SER A 35 -5.71 13.95 7.98
CA SER A 35 -6.39 14.18 6.70
C SER A 35 -6.56 12.93 5.83
N TYR A 36 -5.74 11.88 6.01
CA TYR A 36 -5.79 10.71 5.13
C TYR A 36 -7.14 10.01 5.18
N LYS A 37 -7.79 9.94 4.02
CA LYS A 37 -9.14 9.41 3.86
C LYS A 37 -9.09 8.06 3.18
N ILE A 38 -9.36 7.00 3.94
CA ILE A 38 -9.49 5.62 3.42
C ILE A 38 -10.85 5.45 2.74
N SER A 39 -11.89 6.05 3.31
CA SER A 39 -13.21 6.16 2.68
C SER A 39 -14.01 7.31 3.29
N ASN A 40 -15.24 7.54 2.80
CA ASN A 40 -16.13 8.58 3.33
C ASN A 40 -16.38 8.48 4.84
N MET A 41 -16.39 7.27 5.40
CA MET A 41 -16.62 7.05 6.84
C MET A 41 -15.33 6.77 7.63
N TRP A 42 -14.22 6.48 6.94
CA TRP A 42 -12.98 5.99 7.56
C TRP A 42 -11.84 6.97 7.23
N LYS A 43 -11.52 7.90 8.15
CA LYS A 43 -10.45 8.89 8.04
C LYS A 43 -9.52 8.96 9.27
N GLY A 44 -8.23 9.14 9.01
CA GLY A 44 -7.23 9.48 10.01
C GLY A 44 -6.63 8.33 10.84
N LYS A 45 -5.85 8.73 11.84
CA LYS A 45 -4.91 7.92 12.65
C LYS A 45 -5.45 6.58 13.14
N PHE A 46 -6.67 6.59 13.69
CA PHE A 46 -7.29 5.38 14.26
C PHE A 46 -7.43 4.27 13.22
N PHE A 47 -7.81 4.61 11.99
CA PHE A 47 -8.03 3.61 10.95
C PHE A 47 -6.74 3.12 10.34
N ILE A 48 -5.73 3.99 10.18
CA ILE A 48 -4.38 3.57 9.76
C ILE A 48 -3.83 2.55 10.78
N LYS A 49 -3.89 2.85 12.08
CA LYS A 49 -3.56 1.91 13.16
C LYS A 49 -4.33 0.60 13.03
N ARG A 50 -5.64 0.65 12.76
CA ARG A 50 -6.48 -0.54 12.60
C ARG A 50 -6.05 -1.40 11.41
N ILE A 51 -5.64 -0.80 10.31
CA ILE A 51 -5.16 -1.53 9.13
C ILE A 51 -3.78 -2.13 9.39
N ILE A 52 -2.86 -1.39 10.03
CA ILE A 52 -1.55 -1.93 10.46
C ILE A 52 -1.75 -3.17 11.34
N LYS A 53 -2.68 -3.12 12.31
CA LYS A 53 -3.05 -4.30 13.13
C LYS A 53 -3.51 -5.50 12.30
N LYS A 54 -4.15 -5.29 11.14
CA LYS A 54 -4.53 -6.39 10.23
C LYS A 54 -3.32 -7.02 9.56
N ILE A 55 -2.27 -6.25 9.26
CA ILE A 55 -1.01 -6.80 8.73
C ILE A 55 -0.41 -7.78 9.74
N PHE A 56 -0.30 -7.37 11.00
CA PHE A 56 0.15 -8.25 12.09
C PHE A 56 -0.68 -9.53 12.22
N LYS A 57 -2.01 -9.39 12.25
CA LYS A 57 -2.92 -10.53 12.43
C LYS A 57 -2.91 -11.52 11.27
N TYR A 58 -2.85 -11.04 10.03
CA TYR A 58 -3.14 -11.87 8.85
C TYR A 58 -1.95 -12.13 7.94
N GLN A 59 -0.87 -11.35 8.05
CA GLN A 59 0.29 -11.47 7.16
C GLN A 59 1.56 -11.83 7.92
N LEU A 60 1.86 -11.14 9.03
CA LEU A 60 3.06 -11.44 9.84
C LEU A 60 2.83 -12.58 10.83
N ILE A 61 1.57 -12.82 11.21
CA ILE A 61 1.18 -13.85 12.21
C ILE A 61 1.99 -13.67 13.50
N THR A 62 2.05 -12.42 13.98
CA THR A 62 2.75 -12.05 15.21
C THR A 62 1.96 -11.02 16.02
N ASN A 63 2.24 -10.94 17.31
CA ASN A 63 1.64 -9.95 18.19
C ASN A 63 2.21 -8.56 17.93
N ILE A 64 1.35 -7.56 18.02
CA ILE A 64 1.74 -6.16 17.86
C ILE A 64 2.10 -5.55 19.21
N ASN A 65 3.33 -5.06 19.33
CA ASN A 65 3.79 -4.29 20.48
C ASN A 65 3.56 -2.82 20.18
N TRP A 66 2.29 -2.39 20.22
CA TRP A 66 1.93 -1.04 19.81
C TRP A 66 2.56 0.02 20.71
N ASN A 67 3.50 0.78 20.16
CA ASN A 67 4.10 1.94 20.81
C ASN A 67 3.39 3.23 20.36
N ASN A 68 2.98 4.08 21.29
CA ASN A 68 2.36 5.38 20.95
C ASN A 68 3.35 6.35 20.29
N ASN A 69 4.65 6.17 20.53
CA ASN A 69 5.72 6.93 19.89
C ASN A 69 5.99 6.48 18.46
N PHE A 70 5.37 5.39 17.97
CA PHE A 70 5.54 4.89 16.60
C PHE A 70 5.45 6.01 15.54
N TRP A 71 4.50 6.93 15.70
CA TRP A 71 4.29 8.03 14.76
C TRP A 71 5.44 9.03 14.70
N GLN A 72 6.23 9.15 15.77
CA GLN A 72 7.42 9.99 15.83
C GLN A 72 8.66 9.28 15.26
N LEU A 73 8.54 8.01 14.89
CA LEU A 73 9.63 7.15 14.42
C LEU A 73 9.47 6.78 12.95
N ILE A 74 8.54 7.42 12.24
CA ILE A 74 8.27 7.14 10.83
C ILE A 74 8.39 8.39 9.97
N THR A 75 8.64 8.18 8.69
CA THR A 75 8.46 9.14 7.62
C THR A 75 7.30 8.71 6.73
N ILE A 76 6.72 9.67 6.02
CA ILE A 76 5.72 9.39 4.98
C ILE A 76 6.17 10.10 3.72
N ASN A 77 6.51 9.33 2.69
CA ASN A 77 6.97 9.86 1.42
C ASN A 77 5.92 9.59 0.33
N LEU A 78 5.69 10.59 -0.51
CA LEU A 78 5.03 10.41 -1.79
C LEU A 78 6.09 9.98 -2.81
N ILE A 79 5.91 8.81 -3.40
CA ILE A 79 6.91 8.18 -4.27
C ILE A 79 6.30 7.96 -5.66
N SER A 80 7.00 8.36 -6.71
CA SER A 80 6.61 8.01 -8.08
C SER A 80 6.92 6.54 -8.35
N THR A 81 6.03 5.86 -9.05
CA THR A 81 6.19 4.43 -9.35
C THR A 81 6.11 4.13 -10.83
N ASN A 82 6.62 2.95 -11.20
CA ASN A 82 6.31 2.31 -12.47
C ASN A 82 5.70 0.93 -12.18
N LEU A 83 4.58 0.62 -12.83
CA LEU A 83 3.83 -0.61 -12.65
C LEU A 83 4.07 -1.53 -13.84
N GLN A 84 4.50 -2.76 -13.57
CA GLN A 84 4.69 -3.78 -14.59
C GLN A 84 3.87 -5.02 -14.25
N LEU A 85 3.04 -5.43 -15.20
CA LEU A 85 2.21 -6.63 -15.11
C LEU A 85 2.99 -7.83 -15.64
N ASP A 86 2.94 -8.94 -14.91
CA ASP A 86 3.71 -10.16 -15.22
C ASP A 86 3.03 -11.04 -16.30
N THR A 87 1.85 -10.66 -16.78
CA THR A 87 1.11 -11.43 -17.79
C THR A 87 0.03 -10.59 -18.48
N ASP A 88 -0.25 -10.90 -19.75
CA ASP A 88 -1.27 -10.23 -20.55
C ASP A 88 -2.71 -10.65 -20.16
N ASP A 89 -2.89 -11.82 -19.52
CA ASP A 89 -4.22 -12.38 -19.23
C ASP A 89 -4.75 -12.04 -17.81
N ILE A 90 -4.22 -11.00 -17.18
CA ILE A 90 -4.57 -10.63 -15.79
C ILE A 90 -6.06 -10.33 -15.63
N THR A 91 -6.70 -9.77 -16.65
CA THR A 91 -8.13 -9.45 -16.59
C THR A 91 -8.98 -10.71 -16.44
N LEU A 92 -8.70 -11.77 -17.21
CA LEU A 92 -9.42 -13.04 -17.11
C LEU A 92 -9.12 -13.74 -15.78
N GLN A 93 -7.86 -13.74 -15.36
CA GLN A 93 -7.45 -14.30 -14.08
C GLN A 93 -8.15 -13.61 -12.90
N LEU A 94 -8.23 -12.27 -12.91
CA LEU A 94 -8.97 -11.51 -11.90
C LEU A 94 -10.44 -11.91 -11.93
N LYS A 95 -11.10 -11.88 -13.09
CA LYS A 95 -12.52 -12.22 -13.22
C LYS A 95 -12.86 -13.58 -12.62
N ASN A 96 -11.97 -14.56 -12.77
CA ASN A 96 -12.19 -15.93 -12.32
C ASN A 96 -11.76 -16.19 -10.87
N LYS A 97 -10.74 -15.49 -10.36
CA LYS A 97 -10.11 -15.81 -9.06
C LYS A 97 -10.44 -14.84 -7.92
N ILE A 98 -10.97 -13.66 -8.21
CA ILE A 98 -11.45 -12.74 -7.17
C ILE A 98 -12.97 -12.68 -7.11
N THR A 99 -13.51 -12.20 -5.99
CA THR A 99 -14.97 -12.08 -5.85
C THR A 99 -15.55 -11.10 -6.88
N LYS A 100 -16.75 -11.41 -7.40
CA LYS A 100 -17.47 -10.55 -8.35
C LYS A 100 -17.56 -9.09 -7.90
N LYS A 101 -17.84 -8.87 -6.61
CA LYS A 101 -17.87 -7.52 -6.02
C LYS A 101 -16.51 -6.81 -6.15
N ARG A 102 -15.41 -7.48 -5.82
CA ARG A 102 -14.06 -6.91 -5.91
C ARG A 102 -13.69 -6.61 -7.37
N PHE A 103 -14.05 -7.49 -8.30
CA PHE A 103 -13.81 -7.28 -9.73
C PHE A 103 -14.58 -6.06 -10.25
N ASN A 104 -15.87 -5.95 -9.93
CA ASN A 104 -16.68 -4.80 -10.30
C ASN A 104 -16.15 -3.47 -9.73
N ASP A 105 -15.62 -3.49 -8.50
CA ASP A 105 -14.97 -2.31 -7.91
C ASP A 105 -13.72 -1.89 -8.71
N ILE A 106 -12.90 -2.85 -9.17
CA ILE A 106 -11.70 -2.58 -9.99
C ILE A 106 -12.10 -1.97 -11.34
N GLU A 107 -13.08 -2.56 -12.04
CA GLU A 107 -13.60 -2.05 -13.31
C GLU A 107 -14.19 -0.64 -13.16
N LYS A 108 -14.89 -0.38 -12.05
CA LYS A 108 -15.39 0.96 -11.73
C LYS A 108 -14.24 1.95 -11.55
N TYR A 109 -13.18 1.58 -10.84
CA TYR A 109 -12.03 2.45 -10.62
C TYR A 109 -11.27 2.73 -11.91
N LYS A 110 -11.11 1.73 -12.80
CA LYS A 110 -10.52 1.93 -14.14
C LYS A 110 -11.21 3.05 -14.92
N LYS A 111 -12.55 3.06 -14.92
CA LYS A 111 -13.35 4.13 -15.57
C LYS A 111 -13.18 5.50 -14.92
N ILE A 112 -12.99 5.55 -13.60
CA ILE A 112 -12.86 6.82 -12.86
C ILE A 112 -11.46 7.40 -12.99
N LEU A 113 -10.42 6.56 -12.93
CA LEU A 113 -9.01 6.99 -12.97
C LEU A 113 -8.64 7.73 -14.26
N ILE A 114 -9.33 7.44 -15.37
CA ILE A 114 -9.18 8.18 -16.64
C ILE A 114 -9.63 9.64 -16.50
N LYS A 115 -10.59 9.93 -15.61
CA LYS A 115 -11.24 11.23 -15.49
C LYS A 115 -10.78 12.04 -14.29
N LYS A 116 -10.30 11.39 -13.24
CA LYS A 116 -10.00 12.02 -11.96
C LYS A 116 -8.98 11.23 -11.15
N ASP A 117 -8.09 11.95 -10.48
CA ASP A 117 -7.22 11.39 -9.45
C ASP A 117 -8.04 10.87 -8.25
N MET A 118 -7.83 9.59 -7.92
CA MET A 118 -8.47 8.92 -6.79
C MET A 118 -7.58 8.90 -5.54
N GLY A 119 -6.46 9.63 -5.56
CA GLY A 119 -5.45 9.68 -4.51
C GLY A 119 -4.54 8.45 -4.52
N SER A 120 -3.39 8.59 -3.88
CA SER A 120 -2.35 7.56 -3.80
C SER A 120 -2.75 6.37 -2.91
N PRO A 121 -2.47 5.13 -3.33
CA PRO A 121 -2.48 3.97 -2.44
C PRO A 121 -1.46 4.13 -1.30
N LEU A 122 -1.74 3.51 -0.16
CA LEU A 122 -0.92 3.60 1.05
C LEU A 122 -0.22 2.27 1.34
N TYR A 123 1.09 2.36 1.55
CA TYR A 123 1.97 1.25 1.85
C TYR A 123 2.76 1.52 3.14
N ILE A 124 3.34 0.46 3.70
CA ILE A 124 4.25 0.49 4.85
C ILE A 124 5.40 -0.49 4.65
N THR A 125 6.61 -0.11 5.02
CA THR A 125 7.78 -1.00 4.97
C THR A 125 7.80 -1.99 6.13
N GLY A 126 8.47 -3.12 5.93
CA GLY A 126 8.77 -4.08 6.98
C GLY A 126 9.62 -3.44 8.09
N LYS A 127 10.56 -2.56 7.70
CA LYS A 127 11.37 -1.78 8.65
C LYS A 127 10.50 -0.97 9.63
N ALA A 128 9.48 -0.26 9.13
CA ALA A 128 8.54 0.45 9.98
C ALA A 128 7.71 -0.49 10.87
N LEU A 129 7.27 -1.63 10.34
CA LEU A 129 6.51 -2.63 11.11
C LEU A 129 7.35 -3.23 12.25
N ASN A 130 8.65 -3.42 12.05
CA ASN A 130 9.55 -3.99 13.04
C ASN A 130 9.70 -3.10 14.30
N ILE A 131 9.52 -1.78 14.18
CA ILE A 131 9.49 -0.83 15.32
C ILE A 131 8.43 -1.22 16.37
N ILE A 132 7.31 -1.81 15.93
CA ILE A 132 6.17 -2.17 16.78
C ILE A 132 6.01 -3.70 16.93
N GLY A 133 7.13 -4.43 16.86
CA GLY A 133 7.20 -5.87 17.11
C GLY A 133 6.97 -6.75 15.88
N GLY A 134 7.03 -6.18 14.67
CA GLY A 134 7.01 -6.96 13.43
C GLY A 134 8.27 -7.81 13.28
N ASN A 135 8.18 -8.86 12.47
CA ASN A 135 9.29 -9.74 12.08
C ASN A 135 9.45 -9.82 10.55
N ALA A 136 9.13 -8.73 9.86
CA ALA A 136 9.24 -8.63 8.40
C ALA A 136 10.68 -8.34 7.99
N LYS A 137 11.07 -8.69 6.76
CA LYS A 137 12.35 -8.21 6.23
C LYS A 137 12.27 -6.70 6.03
N ASN A 138 13.36 -5.97 6.29
CA ASN A 138 13.36 -4.51 6.21
C ASN A 138 12.93 -3.97 4.84
N ASN A 139 13.24 -4.70 3.76
CA ASN A 139 12.90 -4.35 2.39
C ASN A 139 11.51 -4.85 1.93
N GLU A 140 10.78 -5.60 2.76
CA GLU A 140 9.40 -5.98 2.42
C GLU A 140 8.48 -4.75 2.49
N ILE A 141 7.50 -4.70 1.60
CA ILE A 141 6.53 -3.61 1.52
C ILE A 141 5.12 -4.19 1.53
N PHE A 142 4.28 -3.65 2.40
CA PHE A 142 2.92 -4.12 2.64
C PHE A 142 1.91 -3.05 2.25
N ILE A 143 0.89 -3.44 1.50
CA ILE A 143 -0.22 -2.54 1.18
C ILE A 143 -1.15 -2.40 2.38
N LEU A 144 -1.38 -1.17 2.83
CA LEU A 144 -2.38 -0.83 3.83
C LEU A 144 -3.72 -0.53 3.16
N ASP A 145 -3.71 0.31 2.13
CA ASP A 145 -4.93 0.75 1.46
C ASP A 145 -4.71 1.00 -0.05
N GLY A 146 -5.78 0.91 -0.83
CA GLY A 146 -5.75 1.20 -2.26
C GLY A 146 -5.48 -0.01 -3.17
N SER A 147 -5.56 -1.24 -2.66
CA SER A 147 -5.29 -2.46 -3.46
C SER A 147 -6.11 -2.58 -4.75
N ARG A 148 -7.32 -2.05 -4.80
CA ARG A 148 -8.12 -2.05 -6.04
C ARG A 148 -7.74 -0.91 -6.98
N ARG A 149 -7.31 0.24 -6.43
CA ARG A 149 -6.84 1.40 -7.20
C ARG A 149 -5.53 1.07 -7.92
N ILE A 150 -4.60 0.40 -7.24
CA ILE A 150 -3.33 -0.02 -7.86
C ILE A 150 -3.55 -1.02 -8.99
N ILE A 151 -4.42 -2.03 -8.79
CA ILE A 151 -4.78 -2.99 -9.84
C ILE A 151 -5.46 -2.30 -11.02
N ALA A 152 -6.42 -1.42 -10.76
CA ALA A 152 -7.11 -0.68 -11.81
C ALA A 152 -6.15 0.24 -12.61
N SER A 153 -5.17 0.84 -11.94
CA SER A 153 -4.15 1.67 -12.59
C SER A 153 -3.27 0.83 -13.51
N ALA A 154 -2.78 -0.32 -13.03
CA ALA A 154 -1.98 -1.23 -13.84
C ALA A 154 -2.74 -1.73 -15.07
N LEU A 155 -4.01 -2.14 -14.92
CA LEU A 155 -4.89 -2.54 -16.04
C LEU A 155 -5.24 -1.40 -17.02
N SER A 156 -4.85 -0.17 -16.69
CA SER A 156 -5.07 1.02 -17.50
C SER A 156 -3.74 1.62 -18.00
N ASN A 157 -2.61 0.92 -17.80
CA ASN A 157 -1.27 1.40 -18.09
C ASN A 157 -0.96 2.77 -17.43
N LEU A 158 -1.48 2.97 -16.22
CA LEU A 158 -1.24 4.16 -15.41
C LEU A 158 -0.26 3.86 -14.28
N ASN A 159 0.59 4.83 -13.98
CA ASN A 159 1.66 4.76 -13.00
C ASN A 159 1.38 5.73 -11.85
N PRO A 160 0.53 5.38 -10.87
CA PRO A 160 0.16 6.27 -9.79
C PRO A 160 1.33 6.44 -8.81
N ASN A 161 1.41 7.62 -8.20
CA ASN A 161 2.27 7.79 -7.04
C ASN A 161 1.71 7.00 -5.85
N ILE A 162 2.58 6.51 -4.98
CA ILE A 162 2.19 5.84 -3.73
C ILE A 162 2.62 6.66 -2.52
N LEU A 163 1.90 6.47 -1.42
CA LEU A 163 2.32 6.92 -0.10
C LEU A 163 3.01 5.77 0.61
N LEU A 164 4.25 5.98 1.04
CA LEU A 164 5.02 4.97 1.76
C LEU A 164 5.31 5.45 3.17
N ILE A 165 4.82 4.70 4.15
CA ILE A 165 5.24 4.82 5.55
C ILE A 165 6.53 4.02 5.71
N ASP A 166 7.61 4.69 6.11
CA ASP A 166 8.89 4.05 6.40
C ASP A 166 9.40 4.46 7.80
N SER A 167 10.40 3.78 8.33
CA SER A 167 11.06 4.22 9.56
C SER A 167 11.88 5.48 9.29
N LEU A 168 11.92 6.41 10.23
CA LEU A 168 13.04 7.33 10.32
C LEU A 168 14.29 6.49 10.54
N ASP A 169 15.27 6.61 9.63
CA ASP A 169 16.60 6.09 9.88
C ASP A 169 17.12 6.73 11.17
N ARG A 170 17.07 6.00 12.28
CA ARG A 170 18.14 6.17 13.25
C ARG A 170 19.31 5.46 12.62
N ALA A 171 20.40 6.17 12.35
CA ALA A 171 21.69 5.52 12.28
C ALA A 171 21.78 4.64 13.53
N ILE A 172 21.62 3.34 13.34
CA ILE A 172 22.08 2.38 14.34
C ILE A 172 23.57 2.34 14.03
N GLU A 173 24.31 3.22 14.71
CA GLU A 173 25.75 3.02 14.95
C GLU A 173 25.95 1.73 15.74
#